data_AF-A0AAW6J3V3-F1
#
_entry.id   AF-A0AAW6J3V3-F1
#
_cell.length_a   1.000
_cell.length_b   1.000
_cell.length_c   1.000
_cell.angle_alpha   90.00
_cell.angle_beta   90.00
_cell.angle_gamma   90.00
#
_symmetry.space_group_name_H-M   'P 1'
#
loop_
_entity.id
_entity.type
_entity.pdbx_description
1 polymer ?
#
loop_
_entity_poly.entity_id
_entity_poly.type
_entity_poly.pdbx_seq_one_letter_code
_entity_poly.pdbx_strand_id
1 'polypeptide(L)'
;MSFFALGVNHQTASVELREQIAFNPEKLTQLLEQQGQNQDLNEMVVVSTCNRTEVYAMSENSDMVLNWLAQANGIDVKQLLNHVYRYENAQAVTHLMRVASGLDSLMLGEPQILGQVKSALSLAKTAHTVSPHLNRIFEYAFYAAKRVRSETAVGSHAVSMGYAVAQLALQVFSKPEKLTVMVVAAGEMNSLVAKHLAEMGVAKILICNRTRERAETLAQEIAHRVDVEIIEFDQLANNLARADVISSCTGSLHQVIHYPDVKAALKKRRYQQMLMVDLAVPRDIDPKVESLDGVYLYGVDDLQSVIDENLAQRRQAAVEAEVMVNQLATELVTQQKVNLAGETIHAYRQQGEQLRQEELDLALARIAKGEKAEQVMQEFAHRLTQKLLHPTSIMLREAAKSEDPSHFEQMQTCLNETFAKRRKTKK
;
A
#
# COMPACT_ATOMS: atom_id res chain seq x y z
N MET A 1 5.05 -19.30 5.22
CA MET A 1 4.84 -17.86 5.43
C MET A 1 3.60 -17.42 4.67
N SER A 2 2.71 -16.69 5.34
CA SER A 2 1.53 -16.05 4.75
C SER A 2 1.84 -14.59 4.43
N PHE A 3 1.10 -14.02 3.47
CA PHE A 3 1.16 -12.59 3.18
C PHE A 3 0.19 -11.82 4.09
N PHE A 4 0.69 -10.90 4.90
CA PHE A 4 -0.11 -10.09 5.80
C PHE A 4 -0.15 -8.63 5.36
N ALA A 5 -1.32 -8.00 5.53
CA ALA A 5 -1.48 -6.56 5.56
C ALA A 5 -1.99 -6.17 6.95
N LEU A 6 -1.20 -5.41 7.69
CA LEU A 6 -1.50 -5.00 9.06
C LEU A 6 -1.29 -3.51 9.19
N GLY A 7 -2.25 -2.79 9.73
CA GLY A 7 -2.08 -1.35 9.90
C GLY A 7 -3.24 -0.69 10.61
N VAL A 8 -3.15 0.62 10.69
CA VAL A 8 -4.28 1.47 11.07
C VAL A 8 -4.51 2.50 9.98
N ASN A 9 -5.74 2.99 9.92
CA ASN A 9 -6.11 4.07 9.02
C ASN A 9 -7.03 5.06 9.77
N HIS A 10 -7.42 6.12 9.07
CA HIS A 10 -8.36 7.15 9.57
C HIS A 10 -9.72 6.61 10.04
N GLN A 11 -10.14 5.39 9.64
CA GLN A 11 -11.40 4.79 10.08
C GLN A 11 -11.26 4.09 11.45
N THR A 12 -10.07 3.58 11.76
CA THR A 12 -9.85 2.77 12.96
C THR A 12 -9.10 3.51 14.08
N ALA A 13 -8.43 4.61 13.77
CA ALA A 13 -7.58 5.34 14.70
C ALA A 13 -7.78 6.87 14.59
N SER A 14 -7.73 7.56 15.73
CA SER A 14 -7.71 9.03 15.76
C SER A 14 -6.43 9.58 15.13
N VAL A 15 -6.42 10.87 14.78
CA VAL A 15 -5.23 11.56 14.29
C VAL A 15 -4.08 11.39 15.28
N GLU A 16 -4.31 11.57 16.59
CA GLU A 16 -3.28 11.49 17.63
C GLU A 16 -2.58 10.12 17.62
N LEU A 17 -3.33 9.03 17.49
CA LEU A 17 -2.72 7.70 17.42
C LEU A 17 -1.95 7.52 16.12
N ARG A 18 -2.46 8.03 15.00
CA ARG A 18 -1.76 7.99 13.70
C ARG A 18 -0.46 8.78 13.71
N GLU A 19 -0.41 9.92 14.38
CA GLU A 19 0.82 10.71 14.56
C GLU A 19 1.91 9.92 15.28
N GLN A 20 1.53 9.13 16.30
CA GLN A 20 2.49 8.34 17.09
C GLN A 20 3.12 7.19 16.29
N ILE A 21 2.42 6.67 15.30
CA ILE A 21 2.88 5.55 14.45
C ILE A 21 3.34 5.98 13.06
N ALA A 22 3.30 7.28 12.74
CA ALA A 22 3.71 7.79 11.45
C ALA A 22 5.24 7.69 11.33
N PHE A 23 5.71 7.23 10.17
CA PHE A 23 7.14 7.10 9.91
C PHE A 23 7.67 8.27 9.08
N ASN A 24 8.76 8.87 9.55
CA ASN A 24 9.62 9.68 8.69
C ASN A 24 10.41 8.77 7.72
N PRO A 25 10.50 9.09 6.42
CA PRO A 25 11.29 8.32 5.44
C PRO A 25 12.71 7.96 5.88
N GLU A 26 13.45 8.88 6.52
CA GLU A 26 14.84 8.64 6.96
C GLU A 26 14.90 7.59 8.06
N LYS A 27 14.06 7.76 9.11
CA LYS A 27 13.95 6.81 10.21
C LYS A 27 13.46 5.45 9.72
N LEU A 28 12.52 5.43 8.79
CA LEU A 28 11.97 4.20 8.21
C LEU A 28 13.05 3.41 7.45
N THR A 29 13.91 4.09 6.70
CA THR A 29 15.02 3.45 5.98
C THR A 29 15.93 2.69 6.95
N GLN A 30 16.36 3.36 8.03
CA GLN A 30 17.22 2.74 9.06
C GLN A 30 16.55 1.55 9.76
N LEU A 31 15.25 1.66 10.06
CA LEU A 31 14.47 0.58 10.67
C LEU A 31 14.37 -0.63 9.74
N LEU A 32 14.12 -0.42 8.44
CA LEU A 32 14.04 -1.49 7.46
C LEU A 32 15.41 -2.17 7.24
N GLU A 33 16.51 -1.41 7.22
CA GLU A 33 17.86 -1.97 7.11
C GLU A 33 18.23 -2.86 8.32
N GLN A 34 17.86 -2.44 9.54
CA GLN A 34 18.04 -3.25 10.74
C GLN A 34 17.17 -4.51 10.68
N GLN A 35 15.91 -4.35 10.25
CA GLN A 35 14.95 -5.45 10.19
C GLN A 35 15.30 -6.49 9.12
N GLY A 36 15.92 -6.09 8.00
CA GLY A 36 16.40 -7.00 6.97
C GLY A 36 17.45 -8.01 7.46
N GLN A 37 18.09 -7.76 8.61
CA GLN A 37 19.03 -8.69 9.25
C GLN A 37 18.34 -9.73 10.15
N ASN A 38 17.05 -9.55 10.45
CA ASN A 38 16.28 -10.44 11.30
C ASN A 38 15.66 -11.57 10.47
N GLN A 39 16.01 -12.82 10.77
CA GLN A 39 15.56 -13.99 10.01
C GLN A 39 14.05 -14.25 10.10
N ASP A 40 13.41 -13.78 11.17
CA ASP A 40 12.02 -14.10 11.48
C ASP A 40 11.02 -13.16 10.75
N LEU A 41 11.46 -11.97 10.35
CA LEU A 41 10.65 -10.98 9.62
C LEU A 41 11.56 -10.09 8.76
N ASN A 42 12.03 -10.61 7.63
CA ASN A 42 12.92 -9.90 6.69
C ASN A 42 12.21 -9.41 5.41
N GLU A 43 10.96 -9.82 5.19
CA GLU A 43 10.18 -9.48 4.00
C GLU A 43 9.06 -8.53 4.36
N MET A 44 9.25 -7.22 4.15
CA MET A 44 8.26 -6.21 4.48
C MET A 44 8.32 -4.94 3.63
N VAL A 45 7.16 -4.30 3.48
CA VAL A 45 6.99 -2.98 2.89
C VAL A 45 6.11 -2.16 3.83
N VAL A 46 6.54 -0.95 4.18
CA VAL A 46 5.80 -0.05 5.07
C VAL A 46 5.25 1.12 4.28
N VAL A 47 3.94 1.26 4.27
CA VAL A 47 3.22 2.37 3.64
C VAL A 47 2.75 3.30 4.75
N SER A 48 3.44 4.42 4.92
CA SER A 48 3.07 5.48 5.86
C SER A 48 2.64 6.71 5.07
N THR A 49 1.39 7.13 5.23
CA THR A 49 0.80 8.32 4.61
C THR A 49 0.10 9.15 5.68
N CYS A 50 -0.50 10.28 5.31
CA CYS A 50 -1.30 11.04 6.26
C CYS A 50 -2.50 10.23 6.79
N ASN A 51 -3.05 9.30 6.00
CA ASN A 51 -4.30 8.60 6.30
C ASN A 51 -4.12 7.17 6.82
N ARG A 52 -2.91 6.61 6.75
CA ARG A 52 -2.64 5.23 7.16
C ARG A 52 -1.17 4.99 7.48
N THR A 53 -0.93 4.04 8.38
CA THR A 53 0.35 3.36 8.52
C THR A 53 0.10 1.86 8.42
N GLU A 54 0.64 1.24 7.39
CA GLU A 54 0.46 -0.17 7.06
C GLU A 54 1.78 -0.88 6.84
N VAL A 55 1.84 -2.11 7.28
CA VAL A 55 2.94 -3.04 7.07
C VAL A 55 2.41 -4.21 6.24
N TYR A 56 3.01 -4.41 5.07
CA TYR A 56 2.78 -5.54 4.20
C TYR A 56 3.97 -6.47 4.30
N ALA A 57 3.79 -7.68 4.83
CA ALA A 57 4.92 -8.56 5.14
C ALA A 57 4.64 -10.03 4.83
N MET A 58 5.69 -10.79 4.52
CA MET A 58 5.66 -12.25 4.60
C MET A 58 6.09 -12.66 5.99
N SER A 59 5.25 -13.39 6.70
CA SER A 59 5.55 -13.84 8.05
C SER A 59 4.85 -15.17 8.35
N GLU A 60 5.27 -15.85 9.42
CA GLU A 60 4.57 -17.01 9.94
C GLU A 60 3.35 -16.61 10.81
N ASN A 61 3.44 -15.46 11.49
CA ASN A 61 2.37 -14.98 12.36
C ASN A 61 2.19 -13.44 12.25
N SER A 62 0.94 -12.99 12.11
CA SER A 62 0.54 -11.58 12.15
C SER A 62 1.01 -10.84 13.41
N ASP A 63 1.13 -11.51 14.57
CA ASP A 63 1.56 -10.88 15.82
C ASP A 63 3.01 -10.39 15.75
N MET A 64 3.87 -11.02 14.94
CA MET A 64 5.24 -10.56 14.75
C MET A 64 5.26 -9.20 14.06
N VAL A 65 4.40 -9.01 13.07
CA VAL A 65 4.22 -7.75 12.35
C VAL A 65 3.67 -6.66 13.28
N LEU A 66 2.69 -7.00 14.13
CA LEU A 66 2.14 -6.07 15.11
C LEU A 66 3.20 -5.64 16.15
N ASN A 67 3.92 -6.60 16.72
CA ASN A 67 4.95 -6.34 17.72
C ASN A 67 6.05 -5.45 17.15
N TRP A 68 6.45 -5.71 15.90
CA TRP A 68 7.40 -4.84 15.19
C TRP A 68 6.87 -3.41 15.05
N LEU A 69 5.63 -3.24 14.60
CA LEU A 69 5.04 -1.91 14.39
C LEU A 69 4.94 -1.11 15.70
N ALA A 70 4.59 -1.79 16.80
CA ALA A 70 4.54 -1.19 18.13
C ALA A 70 5.94 -0.80 18.64
N GLN A 71 6.93 -1.70 18.50
CA GLN A 71 8.32 -1.47 18.93
C GLN A 71 8.98 -0.33 18.15
N ALA A 72 8.79 -0.30 16.83
CA ALA A 72 9.37 0.73 15.95
C ALA A 72 8.88 2.15 16.29
N ASN A 73 7.69 2.25 16.88
CA ASN A 73 7.05 3.51 17.27
C ASN A 73 7.06 3.77 18.78
N GLY A 74 7.56 2.83 19.59
CA GLY A 74 7.62 2.99 21.05
C GLY A 74 6.26 3.02 21.75
N ILE A 75 5.26 2.32 21.21
CA ILE A 75 3.89 2.27 21.75
C ILE A 75 3.62 0.88 22.34
N ASP A 76 2.78 0.80 23.38
CA ASP A 76 2.30 -0.48 23.89
C ASP A 76 1.48 -1.22 22.82
N VAL A 77 1.86 -2.47 22.53
CA VAL A 77 1.14 -3.37 21.62
C VAL A 77 -0.35 -3.45 21.98
N LYS A 78 -0.70 -3.42 23.26
CA LYS A 78 -2.11 -3.46 23.72
C LYS A 78 -2.92 -2.24 23.29
N GLN A 79 -2.29 -1.07 23.26
CA GLN A 79 -2.93 0.15 22.78
C GLN A 79 -3.21 0.02 21.28
N LEU A 80 -2.24 -0.49 20.52
CA LEU A 80 -2.34 -0.65 19.07
C LEU A 80 -3.34 -1.74 18.65
N LEU A 81 -3.44 -2.83 19.41
CA LEU A 81 -4.26 -4.00 19.11
C LEU A 81 -5.75 -3.69 18.91
N ASN A 82 -6.28 -2.67 19.60
CA ASN A 82 -7.69 -2.27 19.50
C ASN A 82 -8.01 -1.45 18.24
N HIS A 83 -7.00 -0.96 17.53
CA HIS A 83 -7.15 -0.05 16.39
C HIS A 83 -6.62 -0.64 15.07
N VAL A 84 -5.95 -1.79 15.12
CA VAL A 84 -5.33 -2.42 13.95
C VAL A 84 -6.28 -3.38 13.26
N TYR A 85 -6.40 -3.25 11.94
CA TYR A 85 -6.94 -4.31 11.10
C TYR A 85 -5.82 -5.26 10.65
N ARG A 86 -6.20 -6.52 10.45
CA ARG A 86 -5.30 -7.59 10.00
C ARG A 86 -5.97 -8.35 8.87
N TYR A 87 -5.28 -8.44 7.75
CA TYR A 87 -5.69 -9.24 6.62
C TYR A 87 -4.61 -10.26 6.28
N GLU A 88 -5.05 -11.43 5.82
CA GLU A 88 -4.16 -12.54 5.48
C GLU A 88 -4.42 -13.01 4.03
N ASN A 89 -3.33 -13.33 3.32
CA ASN A 89 -3.30 -13.92 1.99
C ASN A 89 -4.21 -13.19 0.99
N ALA A 90 -5.28 -13.83 0.54
CA ALA A 90 -6.20 -13.24 -0.44
C ALA A 90 -6.82 -11.92 0.05
N GLN A 91 -7.11 -11.80 1.35
CA GLN A 91 -7.64 -10.56 1.93
C GLN A 91 -6.57 -9.47 1.93
N ALA A 92 -5.32 -9.80 2.24
CA ALA A 92 -4.20 -8.84 2.21
C ALA A 92 -3.92 -8.34 0.79
N VAL A 93 -3.98 -9.22 -0.22
CA VAL A 93 -3.87 -8.86 -1.63
C VAL A 93 -5.01 -7.92 -2.05
N THR A 94 -6.24 -8.28 -1.68
CA THR A 94 -7.43 -7.47 -1.98
C THR A 94 -7.30 -6.09 -1.34
N HIS A 95 -6.89 -6.03 -0.07
CA HIS A 95 -6.64 -4.78 0.65
C HIS A 95 -5.59 -3.91 -0.04
N LEU A 96 -4.43 -4.48 -0.37
CA LEU A 96 -3.37 -3.76 -1.10
C LEU A 96 -3.89 -3.16 -2.42
N MET A 97 -4.69 -3.92 -3.18
CA MET A 97 -5.31 -3.44 -4.42
C MET A 97 -6.31 -2.33 -4.18
N ARG A 98 -7.16 -2.43 -3.14
CA ARG A 98 -8.11 -1.38 -2.74
C ARG A 98 -7.37 -0.08 -2.41
N VAL A 99 -6.31 -0.17 -1.60
CA VAL A 99 -5.48 0.96 -1.21
C VAL A 99 -4.80 1.58 -2.44
N ALA A 100 -4.11 0.78 -3.25
CA ALA A 100 -3.42 1.27 -4.43
C ALA A 100 -4.37 1.88 -5.48
N SER A 101 -5.64 1.43 -5.52
CA SER A 101 -6.68 1.98 -6.39
C SER A 101 -7.35 3.24 -5.84
N GLY A 102 -7.07 3.62 -4.60
CA GLY A 102 -7.70 4.76 -3.93
C GLY A 102 -9.13 4.50 -3.45
N LEU A 103 -9.57 3.24 -3.34
CA LEU A 103 -10.90 2.88 -2.83
C LEU A 103 -11.02 2.98 -1.32
N ASP A 104 -9.88 2.85 -0.63
CA ASP A 104 -9.80 2.99 0.82
C ASP A 104 -9.24 4.37 1.24
N SER A 105 -9.10 5.30 0.30
CA SER A 105 -8.64 6.66 0.57
C SER A 105 -9.76 7.54 1.08
N LEU A 106 -9.39 8.53 1.90
CA LEU A 106 -10.28 9.58 2.38
C LEU A 106 -10.99 10.29 1.21
N MET A 107 -10.26 10.50 0.11
CA MET A 107 -10.81 10.87 -1.18
C MET A 107 -10.86 9.64 -2.10
N LEU A 108 -12.07 9.21 -2.46
CA LEU A 108 -12.25 8.09 -3.37
C LEU A 108 -11.54 8.36 -4.71
N GLY A 109 -10.63 7.47 -5.10
CA GLY A 109 -9.93 7.51 -6.39
C GLY A 109 -8.71 8.43 -6.44
N GLU A 110 -8.24 8.94 -5.29
CA GLU A 110 -7.07 9.82 -5.19
C GLU A 110 -5.86 9.25 -5.95
N PRO A 111 -5.29 9.97 -6.96
CA PRO A 111 -4.16 9.45 -7.73
C PRO A 111 -2.89 9.15 -6.93
N GLN A 112 -2.69 9.86 -5.83
CA GLN A 112 -1.44 10.01 -5.11
C GLN A 112 -1.07 8.75 -4.35
N ILE A 113 -2.05 8.03 -3.81
CA ILE A 113 -1.81 6.82 -3.01
C ILE A 113 -1.04 5.76 -3.79
N LEU A 114 -1.32 5.59 -5.10
CA LEU A 114 -0.57 4.68 -5.95
C LEU A 114 0.92 5.07 -6.03
N GLY A 115 1.21 6.37 -6.10
CA GLY A 115 2.57 6.89 -6.05
C GLY A 115 3.24 6.62 -4.71
N GLN A 116 2.54 6.83 -3.60
CA GLN A 116 3.03 6.59 -2.25
C GLN A 116 3.36 5.10 -2.01
N VAL A 117 2.50 4.18 -2.46
CA VAL A 117 2.75 2.74 -2.37
C VAL A 117 3.96 2.32 -3.22
N LYS A 118 4.17 2.92 -4.40
CA LYS A 118 5.38 2.70 -5.21
C LYS A 118 6.65 3.18 -4.52
N SER A 119 6.60 4.37 -3.92
CA SER A 119 7.71 4.92 -3.16
C SER A 119 8.07 4.04 -1.97
N ALA A 120 7.06 3.54 -1.24
CA ALA A 120 7.24 2.58 -0.15
C ALA A 120 7.92 1.28 -0.61
N LEU A 121 7.48 0.71 -1.74
CA LEU A 121 8.13 -0.47 -2.31
C LEU A 121 9.58 -0.18 -2.73
N SER A 122 9.83 0.98 -3.33
CA SER A 122 11.19 1.39 -3.73
C SER A 122 12.10 1.51 -2.52
N LEU A 123 11.63 2.10 -1.42
CA LEU A 123 12.36 2.22 -0.18
C LEU A 123 12.71 0.85 0.40
N ALA A 124 11.73 -0.04 0.47
CA ALA A 124 11.92 -1.40 0.97
C ALA A 124 12.90 -2.22 0.10
N LYS A 125 12.87 -2.02 -1.23
CA LYS A 125 13.87 -2.62 -2.15
C LYS A 125 15.29 -2.13 -1.86
N THR A 126 15.47 -0.83 -1.63
CA THR A 126 16.77 -0.25 -1.27
C THR A 126 17.26 -0.79 0.08
N ALA A 127 16.35 -1.01 1.04
CA ALA A 127 16.66 -1.61 2.33
C ALA A 127 16.75 -3.16 2.30
N HIS A 128 16.71 -3.79 1.13
CA HIS A 128 16.79 -5.25 0.95
C HIS A 128 15.74 -6.07 1.72
N THR A 129 14.56 -5.50 1.99
CA THR A 129 13.45 -6.15 2.70
C THR A 129 12.36 -6.68 1.77
N VAL A 130 12.66 -6.86 0.47
CA VAL A 130 11.67 -7.27 -0.54
C VAL A 130 12.17 -8.50 -1.29
N SER A 131 11.48 -9.63 -1.12
CA SER A 131 11.70 -10.83 -1.92
C SER A 131 11.11 -10.72 -3.32
N PRO A 132 11.53 -11.59 -4.27
CA PRO A 132 10.88 -11.68 -5.59
C PRO A 132 9.37 -11.95 -5.50
N HIS A 133 8.94 -12.74 -4.51
CA HIS A 133 7.53 -13.06 -4.31
C HIS A 133 6.73 -11.83 -3.83
N LEU A 134 7.22 -11.13 -2.80
CA LEU A 134 6.60 -9.90 -2.30
C LEU A 134 6.56 -8.82 -3.39
N ASN A 135 7.66 -8.66 -4.15
CA ASN A 135 7.71 -7.73 -5.26
C ASN A 135 6.63 -7.99 -6.31
N ARG A 136 6.41 -9.27 -6.68
CA ARG A 136 5.42 -9.66 -7.69
C ARG A 136 3.99 -9.32 -7.26
N ILE A 137 3.69 -9.44 -5.97
CA ILE A 137 2.38 -9.06 -5.41
C ILE A 137 2.16 -7.54 -5.60
N PHE A 138 3.14 -6.72 -5.25
CA PHE A 138 3.05 -5.26 -5.42
C PHE A 138 2.98 -4.84 -6.90
N GLU A 139 3.77 -5.46 -7.78
CA GLU A 139 3.72 -5.18 -9.23
C GLU A 139 2.33 -5.49 -9.81
N TYR A 140 1.74 -6.62 -9.40
CA TYR A 140 0.39 -6.97 -9.81
C TYR A 140 -0.65 -6.01 -9.20
N ALA A 141 -0.48 -5.56 -7.95
CA ALA A 141 -1.34 -4.54 -7.35
C ALA A 141 -1.27 -3.20 -8.11
N PHE A 142 -0.10 -2.80 -8.62
CA PHE A 142 0.02 -1.60 -9.45
C PHE A 142 -0.64 -1.76 -10.82
N TYR A 143 -0.56 -2.95 -11.41
CA TYR A 143 -1.30 -3.28 -12.63
C TYR A 143 -2.82 -3.20 -12.38
N ALA A 144 -3.28 -3.83 -11.29
CA ALA A 144 -4.68 -3.82 -10.89
C ALA A 144 -5.21 -2.40 -10.66
N ALA A 145 -4.47 -1.59 -9.89
CA ALA A 145 -4.84 -0.21 -9.61
C ALA A 145 -4.96 0.65 -10.87
N LYS A 146 -4.07 0.45 -11.85
CA LYS A 146 -4.17 1.13 -13.15
C LYS A 146 -5.43 0.72 -13.90
N ARG A 147 -5.72 -0.59 -13.99
CA ARG A 147 -6.94 -1.09 -14.65
C ARG A 147 -8.20 -0.58 -13.99
N VAL A 148 -8.30 -0.68 -12.67
CA VAL A 148 -9.44 -0.18 -11.89
C VAL A 148 -9.69 1.29 -12.20
N ARG A 149 -8.65 2.12 -12.21
CA ARG A 149 -8.82 3.56 -12.49
C ARG A 149 -9.15 3.88 -13.94
N SER A 150 -8.67 3.09 -14.91
CA SER A 150 -8.97 3.32 -16.33
C SER A 150 -10.30 2.74 -16.79
N GLU A 151 -10.76 1.66 -16.16
CA GLU A 151 -11.92 0.88 -16.58
C GLU A 151 -13.15 1.15 -15.70
N THR A 152 -13.03 1.95 -14.63
CA THR A 152 -14.16 2.31 -13.75
C THR A 152 -14.27 3.82 -13.56
N ALA A 153 -15.46 4.27 -13.12
CA ALA A 153 -15.74 5.67 -12.87
C ALA A 153 -14.96 6.28 -11.68
N VAL A 154 -14.24 5.47 -10.89
CA VAL A 154 -13.44 5.95 -9.75
C VAL A 154 -12.29 6.86 -10.21
N GLY A 155 -11.70 6.59 -11.37
CA GLY A 155 -10.62 7.42 -11.90
C GLY A 155 -11.07 8.78 -12.43
N SER A 156 -12.28 8.87 -12.98
CA SER A 156 -12.83 10.09 -13.59
C SER A 156 -13.53 11.03 -12.60
N HIS A 157 -13.94 10.53 -11.44
CA HIS A 157 -14.61 11.31 -10.38
C HIS A 157 -13.71 11.58 -9.17
N ALA A 158 -12.39 11.40 -9.33
CA ALA A 158 -11.43 11.62 -8.25
C ALA A 158 -11.46 13.09 -7.80
N VAL A 159 -11.90 13.33 -6.57
CA VAL A 159 -11.81 14.66 -5.95
C VAL A 159 -10.47 14.79 -5.25
N SER A 160 -9.74 15.87 -5.53
CA SER A 160 -8.48 16.12 -4.86
C SER A 160 -8.67 16.86 -3.53
N MET A 161 -7.73 16.69 -2.61
CA MET A 161 -7.66 17.50 -1.39
C MET A 161 -7.65 19.00 -1.71
N GLY A 162 -7.03 19.40 -2.83
CA GLY A 162 -7.01 20.80 -3.28
C GLY A 162 -8.40 21.37 -3.55
N TYR A 163 -9.29 20.58 -4.14
CA TYR A 163 -10.68 20.97 -4.36
C TYR A 163 -11.45 21.12 -3.04
N ALA A 164 -11.25 20.19 -2.10
CA ALA A 164 -11.88 20.23 -0.79
C ALA A 164 -11.57 21.53 -0.03
N VAL A 165 -10.28 21.90 -0.03
CA VAL A 165 -9.80 23.13 0.60
C VAL A 165 -10.37 24.37 -0.07
N ALA A 166 -10.47 24.37 -1.41
CA ALA A 166 -11.09 25.48 -2.13
C ALA A 166 -12.59 25.63 -1.81
N GLN A 167 -13.34 24.53 -1.70
CA GLN A 167 -14.75 24.56 -1.29
C GLN A 167 -14.90 25.07 0.15
N LEU A 168 -14.07 24.60 1.06
CA LEU A 168 -14.07 25.07 2.44
C LEU A 168 -13.77 26.58 2.52
N ALA A 169 -12.83 27.08 1.72
CA ALA A 169 -12.53 28.51 1.64
C ALA A 169 -13.75 29.33 1.17
N LEU A 170 -14.55 28.83 0.23
CA LEU A 170 -15.78 29.50 -0.22
C LEU A 170 -16.90 29.51 0.82
N GLN A 171 -16.96 28.50 1.68
CA GLN A 171 -17.93 28.46 2.79
C GLN A 171 -17.59 29.51 3.86
N VAL A 172 -16.30 29.71 4.14
CA VAL A 172 -15.83 30.70 5.13
C VAL A 172 -15.80 32.12 4.54
N PHE A 173 -15.41 32.28 3.28
CA PHE A 173 -15.20 33.58 2.65
C PHE A 173 -16.01 33.75 1.37
N SER A 174 -16.89 34.75 1.34
CA SER A 174 -17.82 34.98 0.22
C SER A 174 -17.20 35.66 -1.02
N LYS A 175 -15.95 36.14 -0.95
CA LYS A 175 -15.29 36.94 -2.01
C LYS A 175 -13.88 36.43 -2.28
N PRO A 176 -13.70 35.38 -3.09
CA PRO A 176 -12.41 34.78 -3.37
C PRO A 176 -11.40 35.79 -3.95
N GLU A 177 -11.86 36.72 -4.78
CA GLU A 177 -11.05 37.73 -5.47
C GLU A 177 -10.36 38.75 -4.56
N LYS A 178 -10.60 38.69 -3.25
CA LYS A 178 -9.92 39.48 -2.22
C LYS A 178 -8.98 38.68 -1.34
N LEU A 179 -9.01 37.35 -1.45
CA LEU A 179 -8.29 36.47 -0.54
C LEU A 179 -6.81 36.40 -0.88
N THR A 180 -6.00 36.49 0.16
CA THR A 180 -4.59 36.12 0.12
C THR A 180 -4.44 34.74 0.73
N VAL A 181 -3.95 33.80 -0.06
CA VAL A 181 -3.68 32.42 0.36
C VAL A 181 -2.20 32.29 0.69
N MET A 182 -1.85 31.56 1.75
CA MET A 182 -0.48 31.13 2.01
C MET A 182 -0.38 29.61 1.94
N VAL A 183 0.59 29.12 1.18
CA VAL A 183 0.91 27.71 1.04
C VAL A 183 2.24 27.45 1.71
N VAL A 184 2.25 26.62 2.75
CA VAL A 184 3.43 26.31 3.57
C VAL A 184 3.97 24.94 3.17
N ALA A 185 5.14 24.97 2.53
CA ALA A 185 5.74 23.92 1.72
C ALA A 185 4.98 23.63 0.40
N ALA A 186 5.69 23.79 -0.72
CA ALA A 186 5.19 23.50 -2.08
C ALA A 186 5.34 22.00 -2.42
N GLY A 187 4.84 21.13 -1.55
CA GLY A 187 4.73 19.69 -1.81
C GLY A 187 3.54 19.37 -2.73
N GLU A 188 3.42 18.11 -3.16
CA GLU A 188 2.40 17.68 -4.12
C GLU A 188 0.97 18.09 -3.72
N MET A 189 0.60 17.87 -2.44
CA MET A 189 -0.73 18.19 -1.94
C MET A 189 -1.01 19.69 -1.92
N ASN A 190 -0.06 20.47 -1.41
CA ASN A 190 -0.17 21.92 -1.33
C ASN A 190 -0.09 22.62 -2.69
N SER A 191 0.63 22.04 -3.65
CA SER A 191 0.61 22.48 -5.05
C SER A 191 -0.76 22.30 -5.69
N LEU A 192 -1.49 21.22 -5.37
CA LEU A 192 -2.87 21.04 -5.84
C LEU A 192 -3.82 22.04 -5.20
N VAL A 193 -3.69 22.30 -3.89
CA VAL A 193 -4.45 23.36 -3.20
C VAL A 193 -4.21 24.71 -3.86
N ALA A 194 -2.96 25.07 -4.12
CA ALA A 194 -2.59 26.32 -4.79
C ALA A 194 -3.24 26.44 -6.18
N LYS A 195 -3.20 25.37 -6.99
CA LYS A 195 -3.82 25.33 -8.33
C LYS A 195 -5.34 25.53 -8.28
N HIS A 196 -6.04 24.85 -7.37
CA HIS A 196 -7.49 24.97 -7.25
C HIS A 196 -7.90 26.36 -6.73
N LEU A 197 -7.17 26.92 -5.77
CA LEU A 197 -7.42 28.27 -5.28
C LEU A 197 -7.09 29.34 -6.34
N ALA A 198 -6.08 29.11 -7.17
CA ALA A 198 -5.80 29.97 -8.33
C ALA A 198 -6.93 29.89 -9.39
N GLU A 199 -7.48 28.70 -9.65
CA GLU A 199 -8.66 28.51 -10.52
C GLU A 199 -9.91 29.20 -9.98
N MET A 200 -10.06 29.23 -8.66
CA MET A 200 -11.13 29.95 -7.96
C MET A 200 -11.00 31.48 -8.09
N GLY A 201 -9.83 31.98 -8.51
CA GLY A 201 -9.61 33.41 -8.74
C GLY A 201 -9.25 34.19 -7.46
N VAL A 202 -8.45 33.62 -6.56
CA VAL A 202 -7.94 34.35 -5.39
C VAL A 202 -7.05 35.53 -5.80
N ALA A 203 -6.96 36.55 -4.95
CA ALA A 203 -6.20 37.76 -5.26
C ALA A 203 -4.69 37.50 -5.35
N LYS A 204 -4.17 36.73 -4.39
CA LYS A 204 -2.73 36.52 -4.22
C LYS A 204 -2.44 35.19 -3.55
N ILE A 205 -1.36 34.53 -3.98
CA ILE A 205 -0.81 33.33 -3.34
C ILE A 205 0.61 33.60 -2.85
N LEU A 206 0.83 33.38 -1.55
CA LEU A 206 2.12 33.43 -0.89
C LEU A 206 2.66 32.00 -0.77
N ILE A 207 3.82 31.70 -1.36
CA ILE A 207 4.43 30.38 -1.29
C ILE A 207 5.60 30.46 -0.30
N CYS A 208 5.44 29.82 0.85
CA CYS A 208 6.48 29.73 1.87
C CYS A 208 7.13 28.34 1.81
N ASN A 209 8.42 28.23 1.49
CA ASN A 209 9.06 26.93 1.32
C ASN A 209 10.52 26.91 1.75
N ARG A 210 11.00 25.76 2.23
CA ARG A 210 12.42 25.55 2.57
C ARG A 210 13.30 25.47 1.32
N THR A 211 12.78 24.87 0.25
CA THR A 211 13.49 24.72 -1.02
C THR A 211 12.94 25.71 -2.03
N ARG A 212 13.74 26.73 -2.36
CA ARG A 212 13.34 27.81 -3.26
C ARG A 212 12.95 27.33 -4.66
N GLU A 213 13.70 26.39 -5.24
CA GLU A 213 13.43 25.82 -6.57
C GLU A 213 12.00 25.24 -6.70
N ARG A 214 11.52 24.53 -5.67
CA ARG A 214 10.16 23.99 -5.64
C ARG A 214 9.10 25.10 -5.57
N ALA A 215 9.38 26.18 -4.83
CA ALA A 215 8.48 27.32 -4.77
C ALA A 215 8.42 28.07 -6.11
N GLU A 216 9.57 28.24 -6.77
CA GLU A 216 9.66 28.86 -8.10
C GLU A 216 8.94 28.04 -9.17
N THR A 217 9.08 26.71 -9.13
CA THR A 217 8.35 25.79 -10.03
C THR A 217 6.84 25.97 -9.89
N LEU A 218 6.31 25.89 -8.65
CA LEU A 218 4.89 26.09 -8.40
C LEU A 218 4.44 27.50 -8.82
N ALA A 219 5.22 28.54 -8.47
CA ALA A 219 4.91 29.91 -8.85
C ALA A 219 4.75 30.07 -10.36
N GLN A 220 5.67 29.51 -11.15
CA GLN A 220 5.58 29.53 -12.62
C GLN A 220 4.32 28.85 -13.14
N GLU A 221 3.91 27.72 -12.55
CA GLU A 221 2.71 26.99 -12.95
C GLU A 221 1.43 27.79 -12.76
N ILE A 222 1.33 28.63 -11.71
CA ILE A 222 0.10 29.37 -11.36
C ILE A 222 0.15 30.88 -11.67
N ALA A 223 1.32 31.46 -11.97
CA ALA A 223 1.51 32.90 -12.18
C ALA A 223 0.65 33.50 -13.31
N HIS A 224 0.20 32.67 -14.26
CA HIS A 224 -0.70 33.10 -15.33
C HIS A 224 -2.16 33.35 -14.86
N ARG A 225 -2.51 32.94 -13.62
CA ARG A 225 -3.86 33.03 -13.06
C ARG A 225 -3.96 33.97 -11.86
N VAL A 226 -2.88 34.14 -11.10
CA VAL A 226 -2.90 34.84 -9.81
C VAL A 226 -1.54 35.50 -9.53
N ASP A 227 -1.55 36.59 -8.74
CA ASP A 227 -0.31 37.18 -8.22
C ASP A 227 0.37 36.21 -7.24
N VAL A 228 1.66 35.95 -7.44
CA VAL A 228 2.42 35.00 -6.62
C VAL A 228 3.62 35.67 -6.01
N GLU A 229 3.80 35.47 -4.71
CA GLU A 229 4.98 35.94 -3.99
C GLU A 229 5.62 34.78 -3.23
N ILE A 230 6.93 34.61 -3.41
CA ILE A 230 7.71 33.59 -2.70
C ILE A 230 8.25 34.21 -1.42
N ILE A 231 8.04 33.51 -0.31
CA ILE A 231 8.48 33.91 1.02
C ILE A 231 9.47 32.86 1.54
N GLU A 232 10.60 33.32 2.07
CA GLU A 232 11.58 32.43 2.70
C GLU A 232 10.98 31.79 3.97
N PHE A 233 11.33 30.53 4.25
CA PHE A 233 10.68 29.75 5.30
C PHE A 233 10.88 30.34 6.71
N ASP A 234 12.02 30.98 6.95
CA ASP A 234 12.35 31.69 8.20
C ASP A 234 11.44 32.90 8.44
N GLN A 235 10.80 33.42 7.40
CA GLN A 235 9.87 34.55 7.47
C GLN A 235 8.40 34.12 7.63
N LEU A 236 8.11 32.82 7.75
CA LEU A 236 6.75 32.27 7.86
C LEU A 236 5.92 33.01 8.93
N ALA A 237 6.38 32.99 10.18
CA ALA A 237 5.68 33.59 11.31
C ALA A 237 5.36 35.09 11.12
N ASN A 238 6.29 35.83 10.51
CA ASN A 238 6.13 37.26 10.26
C ASN A 238 5.08 37.58 9.19
N ASN A 239 4.81 36.63 8.30
CA ASN A 239 3.90 36.80 7.17
C ASN A 239 2.51 36.17 7.38
N LEU A 240 2.29 35.40 8.45
CA LEU A 240 0.97 34.80 8.76
C LEU A 240 -0.16 35.83 8.75
N ALA A 241 0.12 37.07 9.22
CA ALA A 241 -0.86 38.15 9.27
C ALA A 241 -1.39 38.58 7.88
N ARG A 242 -0.73 38.21 6.79
CA ARG A 242 -1.10 38.60 5.43
C ARG A 242 -2.12 37.66 4.80
N ALA A 243 -2.21 36.42 5.30
CA ALA A 243 -3.03 35.38 4.70
C ALA A 243 -4.41 35.27 5.37
N ASP A 244 -5.44 35.14 4.53
CA ASP A 244 -6.80 34.80 4.94
C ASP A 244 -6.99 33.28 5.01
N VAL A 245 -6.33 32.55 4.10
CA VAL A 245 -6.32 31.08 4.05
C VAL A 245 -4.87 30.60 4.14
N ILE A 246 -4.57 29.66 5.02
CA ILE A 246 -3.26 29.03 5.17
C ILE A 246 -3.43 27.53 4.96
N SER A 247 -2.65 26.94 4.04
CA SER A 247 -2.60 25.48 3.82
C SER A 247 -1.20 24.97 4.10
N SER A 248 -1.06 24.00 4.99
CA SER A 248 0.24 23.44 5.41
C SER A 248 0.35 21.95 5.14
N CYS A 249 1.49 21.52 4.59
CA CYS A 249 1.83 20.12 4.37
C CYS A 249 3.36 19.96 4.24
N THR A 250 4.10 20.15 5.33
CA THR A 250 5.58 20.20 5.28
C THR A 250 6.26 18.84 5.39
N GLY A 251 5.55 17.82 5.88
CA GLY A 251 6.13 16.50 6.17
C GLY A 251 7.12 16.51 7.34
N SER A 252 7.13 17.59 8.13
CA SER A 252 7.96 17.73 9.33
C SER A 252 7.43 16.84 10.46
N LEU A 253 8.33 16.34 11.31
CA LEU A 253 7.96 15.69 12.58
C LEU A 253 7.65 16.71 13.69
N HIS A 254 7.91 17.98 13.43
CA HIS A 254 7.68 19.08 14.35
C HIS A 254 6.72 20.08 13.75
N GLN A 255 5.87 20.65 14.61
CA GLN A 255 5.03 21.79 14.26
C GLN A 255 5.89 22.93 13.73
N VAL A 256 5.39 23.60 12.69
CA VAL A 256 6.04 24.74 12.04
C VAL A 256 5.26 26.03 12.22
N ILE A 257 3.97 25.95 12.59
CA ILE A 257 3.12 27.08 12.93
C ILE A 257 2.70 26.95 14.39
N HIS A 258 3.17 27.86 15.24
CA HIS A 258 2.95 27.78 16.68
C HIS A 258 1.87 28.76 17.14
N TYR A 259 1.19 28.42 18.25
CA TYR A 259 0.18 29.27 18.89
C TYR A 259 0.57 30.75 19.06
N PRO A 260 1.76 31.11 19.61
CA PRO A 260 2.11 32.52 19.80
C PRO A 260 2.19 33.30 18.48
N ASP A 261 2.63 32.67 17.39
CA ASP A 261 2.78 33.31 16.08
C ASP A 261 1.43 33.63 15.47
N VAL A 262 0.49 32.67 15.51
CA VAL A 262 -0.89 32.88 15.04
C VAL A 262 -1.60 33.94 15.87
N LYS A 263 -1.44 33.91 17.20
CA LYS A 263 -2.00 34.92 18.10
C LYS A 263 -1.49 36.33 17.78
N ALA A 264 -0.19 36.47 17.50
CA ALA A 264 0.40 37.74 17.09
C ALA A 264 -0.11 38.20 15.72
N ALA A 265 -0.29 37.26 14.78
CA ALA A 265 -0.84 37.52 13.46
C ALA A 265 -2.29 38.04 13.52
N LEU A 266 -3.17 37.39 14.29
CA LEU A 266 -4.56 37.84 14.50
C LEU A 266 -4.62 39.26 15.05
N LYS A 267 -3.76 39.59 16.03
CA LYS A 267 -3.70 40.94 16.60
C LYS A 267 -3.34 41.98 15.53
N LYS A 268 -2.38 41.69 14.65
CA LYS A 268 -2.02 42.56 13.51
C LYS A 268 -3.17 42.70 12.51
N ARG A 269 -3.93 41.62 12.31
CA ARG A 269 -5.13 41.53 11.45
C ARG A 269 -6.41 42.09 12.07
N ARG A 270 -6.33 42.68 13.28
CA ARG A 270 -7.51 43.17 14.01
C ARG A 270 -8.59 42.10 14.19
N TYR A 271 -8.16 40.85 14.43
CA TYR A 271 -9.02 39.68 14.63
C TYR A 271 -9.95 39.35 13.46
N GLN A 272 -9.57 39.75 12.24
CA GLN A 272 -10.21 39.21 11.04
C GLN A 272 -9.97 37.70 10.94
N GLN A 273 -11.00 36.99 10.47
CA GLN A 273 -11.01 35.54 10.38
C GLN A 273 -9.84 35.00 9.55
N MET A 274 -9.32 33.84 9.97
CA MET A 274 -8.30 33.08 9.28
C MET A 274 -8.76 31.63 9.16
N LEU A 275 -8.72 31.09 7.94
CA LEU A 275 -8.88 29.67 7.69
C LEU A 275 -7.50 29.02 7.66
N MET A 276 -7.29 28.00 8.46
CA MET A 276 -6.06 27.23 8.52
C MET A 276 -6.39 25.77 8.23
N VAL A 277 -5.76 25.21 7.22
CA VAL A 277 -5.92 23.81 6.84
C VAL A 277 -4.59 23.10 7.04
N ASP A 278 -4.56 22.18 7.99
CA ASP A 278 -3.41 21.31 8.27
C ASP A 278 -3.60 19.98 7.56
N LEU A 279 -2.82 19.77 6.51
CA LEU A 279 -2.84 18.55 5.72
C LEU A 279 -1.74 17.56 6.12
N ALA A 280 -0.92 17.90 7.12
CA ALA A 280 0.20 17.10 7.57
C ALA A 280 -0.20 16.12 8.68
N VAL A 281 0.45 14.96 8.67
CA VAL A 281 0.46 14.01 9.79
C VAL A 281 1.91 13.48 9.90
N PRO A 282 2.66 13.83 10.96
CA PRO A 282 2.29 14.68 12.10
C PRO A 282 1.86 16.11 11.75
N ARG A 283 0.99 16.70 12.56
CA ARG A 283 0.44 18.06 12.33
C ARG A 283 1.52 19.13 12.27
N ASP A 284 1.40 20.01 11.30
CA ASP A 284 2.26 21.19 11.12
C ASP A 284 1.84 22.34 12.06
N ILE A 285 0.56 22.40 12.44
CA ILE A 285 -0.03 23.49 13.21
C ILE A 285 -0.25 23.03 14.64
N ASP A 286 0.16 23.86 15.60
CA ASP A 286 -0.13 23.63 17.02
C ASP A 286 -1.65 23.54 17.24
N PRO A 287 -2.21 22.41 17.72
CA PRO A 287 -3.65 22.24 17.93
C PRO A 287 -4.25 23.29 18.85
N LYS A 288 -3.46 23.90 19.75
CA LYS A 288 -3.94 24.98 20.62
C LYS A 288 -4.42 26.20 19.83
N VAL A 289 -4.01 26.35 18.57
CA VAL A 289 -4.45 27.43 17.68
C VAL A 289 -5.97 27.42 17.48
N GLU A 290 -6.63 26.27 17.54
CA GLU A 290 -8.08 26.14 17.46
C GLU A 290 -8.82 26.92 18.56
N SER A 291 -8.18 27.12 19.72
CA SER A 291 -8.76 27.89 20.83
C SER A 291 -8.78 29.41 20.62
N LEU A 292 -8.20 29.92 19.52
CA LEU A 292 -8.15 31.34 19.22
C LEU A 292 -9.43 31.81 18.51
N ASP A 293 -10.10 32.79 19.10
CA ASP A 293 -11.22 33.48 18.45
C ASP A 293 -10.77 34.09 17.10
N GLY A 294 -11.49 33.73 16.03
CA GLY A 294 -11.19 34.18 14.67
C GLY A 294 -10.28 33.23 13.88
N VAL A 295 -9.96 32.04 14.39
CA VAL A 295 -9.31 30.98 13.61
C VAL A 295 -10.28 29.83 13.39
N TYR A 296 -10.37 29.39 12.15
CA TYR A 296 -10.97 28.11 11.80
C TYR A 296 -9.84 27.16 11.41
N LEU A 297 -9.53 26.20 12.28
CA LEU A 297 -8.52 25.17 12.03
C LEU A 297 -9.21 23.89 11.59
N TYR A 298 -8.81 23.36 10.45
CA TYR A 298 -9.30 22.10 9.90
C TYR A 298 -8.13 21.18 9.60
N GLY A 299 -8.26 19.91 10.00
CA GLY A 299 -7.34 18.84 9.66
C GLY A 299 -7.76 18.08 8.40
N VAL A 300 -6.96 17.06 8.06
CA VAL A 300 -7.24 16.13 6.96
C VAL A 300 -8.60 15.43 7.12
N ASP A 301 -8.98 15.06 8.35
CA ASP A 301 -10.20 14.30 8.63
C ASP A 301 -11.47 15.15 8.46
N ASP A 302 -11.42 16.43 8.79
CA ASP A 302 -12.60 17.32 8.73
C ASP A 302 -13.04 17.59 7.28
N LEU A 303 -12.08 17.54 6.34
CA LEU A 303 -12.32 17.77 4.91
C LEU A 303 -13.22 16.71 4.27
N GLN A 304 -13.46 15.57 4.91
CA GLN A 304 -14.43 14.57 4.43
C GLN A 304 -15.83 15.17 4.30
N SER A 305 -16.27 15.91 5.33
CA SER A 305 -17.63 16.45 5.44
C SER A 305 -17.95 17.53 4.40
N VAL A 306 -16.92 18.17 3.83
CA VAL A 306 -17.06 19.31 2.92
C VAL A 306 -17.46 18.87 1.50
N ILE A 307 -17.28 17.59 1.15
CA ILE A 307 -17.33 17.12 -0.25
C ILE A 307 -18.53 16.20 -0.53
N ASP A 308 -19.55 16.26 0.32
CA ASP A 308 -20.71 15.35 0.31
C ASP A 308 -21.65 15.52 -0.89
N GLU A 309 -21.49 16.56 -1.73
CA GLU A 309 -22.43 16.90 -2.82
C GLU A 309 -22.53 15.87 -3.97
N ASN A 310 -21.71 14.80 -4.00
CA ASN A 310 -21.79 13.73 -5.03
C ASN A 310 -21.66 12.30 -4.47
N LEU A 311 -22.12 12.09 -3.23
CA LEU A 311 -21.96 10.81 -2.52
C LEU A 311 -22.56 9.61 -3.28
N ALA A 312 -23.71 9.77 -3.92
CA ALA A 312 -24.43 8.68 -4.59
C ALA A 312 -23.68 8.14 -5.82
N GLN A 313 -23.21 9.02 -6.70
CA GLN A 313 -22.42 8.64 -7.88
C GLN A 313 -21.08 8.02 -7.46
N ARG A 314 -20.44 8.55 -6.42
CA ARG A 314 -19.20 7.99 -5.86
C ARG A 314 -19.39 6.59 -5.30
N ARG A 315 -20.48 6.34 -4.57
CA ARG A 315 -20.80 5.00 -4.05
C ARG A 315 -20.98 4.01 -5.18
N GLN A 316 -21.66 4.39 -6.26
CA GLN A 316 -21.82 3.52 -7.42
C GLN A 316 -20.48 3.21 -8.10
N ALA A 317 -19.65 4.23 -8.32
CA ALA A 317 -18.30 4.06 -8.87
C ALA A 317 -17.43 3.14 -8.00
N ALA A 318 -17.50 3.30 -6.67
CA ALA A 318 -16.78 2.45 -5.73
C ALA A 318 -17.24 0.99 -5.87
N VAL A 319 -18.55 0.70 -5.93
CA VAL A 319 -19.07 -0.67 -6.08
C VAL A 319 -18.52 -1.36 -7.34
N GLU A 320 -18.50 -0.66 -8.47
CA GLU A 320 -17.95 -1.21 -9.72
C GLU A 320 -16.46 -1.54 -9.59
N ALA A 321 -15.69 -0.65 -8.97
CA ALA A 321 -14.27 -0.85 -8.70
C ALA A 321 -14.01 -1.99 -7.70
N GLU A 322 -14.85 -2.17 -6.70
CA GLU A 322 -14.78 -3.28 -5.74
C GLU A 322 -14.95 -4.64 -6.43
N VAL A 323 -15.92 -4.73 -7.33
CA VAL A 323 -16.11 -5.96 -8.13
C VAL A 323 -14.86 -6.28 -8.94
N MET A 324 -14.27 -5.27 -9.60
CA MET A 324 -13.06 -5.44 -10.39
C MET A 324 -11.85 -5.82 -9.53
N VAL A 325 -11.67 -5.19 -8.36
CA VAL A 325 -10.58 -5.54 -7.43
C VAL A 325 -10.70 -6.99 -6.96
N ASN A 326 -11.90 -7.44 -6.60
CA ASN A 326 -12.11 -8.82 -6.17
C ASN A 326 -11.81 -9.83 -7.29
N GLN A 327 -12.18 -9.51 -8.54
CA GLN A 327 -11.84 -10.33 -9.71
C GLN A 327 -10.32 -10.43 -9.89
N LEU A 328 -9.61 -9.30 -9.88
CA LEU A 328 -8.15 -9.24 -10.04
C LEU A 328 -7.40 -9.93 -8.89
N ALA A 329 -7.87 -9.79 -7.66
CA ALA A 329 -7.32 -10.51 -6.51
C ALA A 329 -7.47 -12.02 -6.68
N THR A 330 -8.65 -12.47 -7.14
CA THR A 330 -8.91 -13.89 -7.41
C THR A 330 -8.02 -14.43 -8.54
N GLU A 331 -7.80 -13.64 -9.59
CA GLU A 331 -6.87 -13.97 -10.67
C GLU A 331 -5.44 -14.17 -10.16
N LEU A 332 -4.91 -13.25 -9.34
CA LEU A 332 -3.56 -13.39 -8.78
C LEU A 332 -3.43 -14.64 -7.91
N VAL A 333 -4.38 -14.86 -7.00
CA VAL A 333 -4.40 -16.04 -6.11
C VAL A 333 -4.45 -17.33 -6.94
N THR A 334 -5.24 -17.35 -8.01
CA THR A 334 -5.31 -18.50 -8.93
C THR A 334 -3.98 -18.72 -9.65
N GLN A 335 -3.34 -17.66 -10.15
CA GLN A 335 -2.03 -17.75 -10.79
C GLN A 335 -0.94 -18.25 -9.82
N GLN A 336 -0.96 -17.82 -8.56
CA GLN A 336 -0.05 -18.31 -7.53
C GLN A 336 -0.23 -19.80 -7.28
N LYS A 337 -1.48 -20.28 -7.17
CA LYS A 337 -1.79 -21.71 -7.02
C LYS A 337 -1.28 -22.53 -8.21
N VAL A 338 -1.44 -22.03 -9.43
CA VAL A 338 -0.95 -22.69 -10.65
C VAL A 338 0.58 -22.76 -10.68
N ASN A 339 1.28 -21.69 -10.28
CA ASN A 339 2.75 -21.68 -10.23
C ASN A 339 3.28 -22.68 -9.20
N LEU A 340 2.68 -22.74 -8.00
CA LEU A 340 3.04 -23.69 -6.96
C LEU A 340 2.85 -25.15 -7.42
N ALA A 341 1.76 -25.41 -8.15
CA ALA A 341 1.54 -26.72 -8.78
C ALA A 341 2.64 -27.04 -9.80
N GLY A 342 3.08 -26.05 -10.60
CA GLY A 342 4.19 -26.19 -11.54
C GLY A 342 5.51 -26.59 -10.89
N GLU A 343 5.88 -25.94 -9.77
CA GLU A 343 7.08 -26.27 -8.99
C GLU A 343 7.01 -27.69 -8.41
N THR A 344 5.85 -28.06 -7.85
CA THR A 344 5.60 -29.41 -7.33
C THR A 344 5.73 -30.46 -8.44
N ILE A 345 5.19 -30.18 -9.63
CA ILE A 345 5.31 -31.05 -10.81
C ILE A 345 6.77 -31.18 -11.25
N HIS A 346 7.54 -30.09 -11.22
CA HIS A 346 8.96 -30.11 -11.58
C HIS A 346 9.77 -30.97 -10.60
N ALA A 347 9.61 -30.75 -9.29
CA ALA A 347 10.26 -31.54 -8.24
C ALA A 347 9.92 -33.03 -8.36
N TYR A 348 8.65 -33.36 -8.59
CA TYR A 348 8.20 -34.74 -8.81
C TYR A 348 8.88 -35.38 -10.03
N ARG A 349 9.00 -34.64 -11.15
CA ARG A 349 9.71 -35.15 -12.34
C ARG A 349 11.20 -35.35 -12.10
N GLN A 350 11.84 -34.43 -11.38
CA GLN A 350 13.26 -34.53 -11.04
C GLN A 350 13.54 -35.76 -10.18
N GLN A 351 12.68 -36.04 -9.20
CA GLN A 351 12.78 -37.26 -8.38
C GLN A 351 12.65 -38.53 -9.24
N GLY A 352 11.69 -38.56 -10.18
CA GLY A 352 11.54 -39.68 -11.11
C GLY A 352 12.77 -39.90 -12.00
N GLU A 353 13.39 -38.82 -12.46
CA GLU A 353 14.62 -38.87 -13.26
C GLU A 353 15.82 -39.38 -12.45
N GLN A 354 15.94 -38.94 -11.19
CA GLN A 354 16.97 -39.42 -10.27
C GLN A 354 16.82 -40.93 -10.02
N LEU A 355 15.61 -41.41 -9.70
CA LEU A 355 15.35 -42.84 -9.51
C LEU A 355 15.67 -43.66 -10.77
N ARG A 356 15.36 -43.12 -11.96
CA ARG A 356 15.72 -43.74 -13.23
C ARG A 356 17.24 -43.86 -13.38
N GLN A 357 17.98 -42.80 -13.08
CA GLN A 357 19.44 -42.79 -13.21
C GLN A 357 20.10 -43.78 -12.25
N GLU A 358 19.68 -43.80 -10.98
CA GLU A 358 20.19 -44.74 -9.98
C GLU A 358 19.99 -46.21 -10.39
N GLU A 359 18.80 -46.55 -10.87
CA GLU A 359 18.51 -47.92 -11.33
C GLU A 359 19.26 -48.26 -12.62
N LEU A 360 19.45 -47.29 -13.52
CA LEU A 360 20.20 -47.47 -14.76
C LEU A 360 21.68 -47.74 -14.48
N ASP A 361 22.30 -46.97 -13.59
CA ASP A 361 23.70 -47.13 -13.22
C ASP A 361 23.94 -48.51 -12.59
N LEU A 362 23.01 -48.97 -11.75
CA LEU A 362 23.06 -50.31 -11.16
C LEU A 362 22.93 -51.41 -12.22
N ALA A 363 22.02 -51.24 -13.19
CA ALA A 363 21.85 -52.19 -14.30
C ALA A 363 23.11 -52.26 -15.17
N LEU A 364 23.68 -51.10 -15.56
CA LEU A 364 24.91 -51.02 -16.35
C LEU A 364 26.10 -51.66 -15.63
N ALA A 365 26.24 -51.43 -14.32
CA ALA A 365 27.28 -52.04 -13.51
C ALA A 365 27.17 -53.57 -13.45
N ARG A 366 25.94 -54.12 -13.40
CA ARG A 366 25.70 -55.57 -13.40
C ARG A 366 25.99 -56.21 -14.76
N ILE A 367 25.61 -55.54 -15.85
CA ILE A 367 25.96 -55.98 -17.21
C ILE A 367 27.48 -55.98 -17.40
N ALA A 368 28.17 -54.92 -16.93
CA ALA A 368 29.63 -54.84 -17.00
C ALA A 368 30.34 -55.96 -16.21
N LYS A 369 29.70 -56.52 -15.17
CA LYS A 369 30.18 -57.68 -14.41
C LYS A 369 29.91 -59.03 -15.09
N GLY A 370 29.29 -59.05 -16.26
CA GLY A 370 29.03 -60.26 -17.05
C GLY A 370 27.69 -60.93 -16.77
N GLU A 371 26.76 -60.28 -16.07
CA GLU A 371 25.40 -60.80 -15.90
C GLU A 371 24.63 -60.77 -17.24
N LYS A 372 23.67 -61.69 -17.41
CA LYS A 372 22.85 -61.76 -18.63
C LYS A 372 22.00 -60.51 -18.77
N ALA A 373 22.22 -59.76 -19.84
CA ALA A 373 21.55 -58.48 -20.10
C ALA A 373 20.00 -58.58 -20.04
N GLU A 374 19.40 -59.66 -20.55
CA GLU A 374 17.94 -59.86 -20.49
C GLU A 374 17.40 -59.90 -19.06
N GLN A 375 18.09 -60.59 -18.15
CA GLN A 375 17.67 -60.69 -16.74
C GLN A 375 17.83 -59.35 -16.04
N VAL A 376 18.96 -58.66 -16.26
CA VAL A 376 19.22 -57.35 -15.67
C VAL A 376 18.20 -56.31 -16.16
N MET A 377 17.81 -56.34 -17.44
CA MET A 377 16.81 -55.43 -18.01
C MET A 377 15.40 -55.68 -17.46
N GLN A 378 15.01 -56.94 -17.25
CA GLN A 378 13.72 -57.28 -16.61
C GLN A 378 13.68 -56.80 -15.16
N GLU A 379 14.76 -57.01 -14.40
CA GLU A 379 14.86 -56.55 -13.02
C GLU A 379 14.90 -55.02 -12.91
N PHE A 380 15.65 -54.34 -13.79
CA PHE A 380 15.65 -52.88 -13.91
C PHE A 380 14.24 -52.34 -14.15
N ALA A 381 13.52 -52.89 -15.14
CA ALA A 381 12.17 -52.46 -15.47
C ALA A 381 11.21 -52.65 -14.28
N HIS A 382 11.31 -53.80 -13.59
CA HIS A 382 10.50 -54.08 -12.42
C HIS A 382 10.81 -53.13 -11.26
N ARG A 383 12.08 -52.99 -10.89
CA ARG A 383 12.53 -52.15 -9.76
C ARG A 383 12.21 -50.68 -9.98
N LEU A 384 12.48 -50.16 -11.18
CA LEU A 384 12.15 -48.79 -11.54
C LEU A 384 10.63 -48.54 -11.45
N THR A 385 9.82 -49.47 -11.98
CA THR A 385 8.36 -49.36 -11.91
C THR A 385 7.86 -49.35 -10.48
N GLN A 386 8.36 -50.24 -9.62
CA GLN A 386 7.98 -50.26 -8.20
C GLN A 386 8.37 -48.97 -7.48
N LYS A 387 9.60 -48.48 -7.70
CA LYS A 387 10.09 -47.22 -7.10
C LYS A 387 9.26 -46.01 -7.53
N LEU A 388 8.86 -45.94 -8.80
CA LEU A 388 8.04 -44.84 -9.31
C LEU A 388 6.58 -44.89 -8.82
N LEU A 389 6.01 -46.09 -8.61
CA LEU A 389 4.62 -46.26 -8.18
C LEU A 389 4.43 -46.19 -6.65
N HIS A 390 5.51 -46.38 -5.89
CA HIS A 390 5.44 -46.43 -4.43
C HIS A 390 4.92 -45.12 -3.79
N PRO A 391 5.38 -43.91 -4.17
CA PRO A 391 4.88 -42.66 -3.57
C PRO A 391 3.37 -42.46 -3.75
N THR A 392 2.85 -42.70 -4.96
CA THR A 392 1.42 -42.62 -5.26
C THR A 392 0.60 -43.62 -4.45
N SER A 393 1.14 -44.83 -4.24
CA SER A 393 0.49 -45.87 -3.43
C SER A 393 0.38 -45.46 -1.96
N ILE A 394 1.41 -44.82 -1.40
CA ILE A 394 1.39 -44.27 -0.05
C ILE A 394 0.34 -43.14 0.03
N MET A 395 0.40 -42.20 -0.92
CA MET A 395 -0.51 -41.06 -0.96
C MET A 395 -1.99 -41.49 -1.02
N LEU A 396 -2.32 -42.50 -1.82
CA LEU A 396 -3.69 -43.06 -1.88
C LEU A 396 -4.11 -43.74 -0.57
N ARG A 397 -3.20 -44.40 0.14
CA ARG A 397 -3.51 -45.01 1.44
C ARG A 397 -3.73 -43.96 2.52
N GLU A 398 -2.95 -42.88 2.53
CA GLU A 398 -3.14 -41.78 3.48
C GLU A 398 -4.44 -41.03 3.19
N ALA A 399 -4.76 -40.77 1.91
CA ALA A 399 -6.04 -40.19 1.53
C ALA A 399 -7.24 -41.05 1.98
N ALA A 400 -7.12 -42.38 1.94
CA ALA A 400 -8.16 -43.29 2.43
C ALA A 400 -8.32 -43.29 3.97
N LYS A 401 -7.34 -42.78 4.72
CA LYS A 401 -7.40 -42.63 6.19
C LYS A 401 -7.90 -41.25 6.62
N SER A 402 -8.05 -40.31 5.70
CA SER A 402 -8.62 -38.97 5.93
C SER A 402 -10.01 -39.08 6.56
N GLU A 403 -10.31 -38.22 7.54
CA GLU A 403 -11.65 -38.13 8.15
C GLU A 403 -12.70 -37.63 7.15
N ASP A 404 -12.28 -36.88 6.13
CA ASP A 404 -13.13 -36.44 5.02
C ASP A 404 -13.12 -37.50 3.89
N PRO A 405 -14.24 -38.23 3.66
CA PRO A 405 -14.33 -39.24 2.61
C PRO A 405 -14.25 -38.66 1.20
N SER A 406 -14.61 -37.38 1.03
CA SER A 406 -14.63 -36.73 -0.28
C SER A 406 -13.24 -36.56 -0.89
N HIS A 407 -12.21 -36.47 -0.04
CA HIS A 407 -10.82 -36.33 -0.45
C HIS A 407 -10.31 -37.56 -1.22
N PHE A 408 -10.62 -38.77 -0.73
CA PHE A 408 -10.24 -40.00 -1.42
C PHE A 408 -10.99 -40.20 -2.73
N GLU A 409 -12.30 -39.92 -2.75
CA GLU A 409 -13.12 -40.00 -3.97
C GLU A 409 -12.63 -39.05 -5.07
N GLN A 410 -12.29 -37.81 -4.71
CA GLN A 410 -11.72 -36.84 -5.64
C GLN A 410 -10.38 -37.31 -6.22
N MET A 411 -9.48 -37.84 -5.39
CA MET A 411 -8.19 -38.36 -5.85
C MET A 411 -8.34 -39.58 -6.76
N GLN A 412 -9.25 -40.51 -6.42
CA GLN A 412 -9.54 -41.68 -7.24
C GLN A 412 -10.07 -41.26 -8.62
N THR A 413 -11.00 -40.31 -8.66
CA THR A 413 -11.60 -39.79 -9.89
C THR A 413 -10.53 -39.12 -10.76
N CYS A 414 -9.74 -38.20 -10.18
CA CYS A 414 -8.62 -37.55 -10.87
C CYS A 414 -7.61 -38.56 -11.43
N LEU A 415 -7.23 -39.58 -10.66
CA LEU A 415 -6.26 -40.59 -11.09
C LEU A 415 -6.79 -41.37 -12.31
N ASN A 416 -8.06 -41.79 -12.28
CA ASN A 416 -8.72 -42.50 -13.37
C ASN A 416 -8.81 -41.65 -14.64
N GLU A 417 -9.23 -40.40 -14.53
CA GLU A 417 -9.28 -39.46 -15.66
C GLU A 417 -7.89 -39.19 -16.24
N THR A 418 -6.86 -39.13 -15.39
CA THR A 418 -5.49 -38.87 -15.83
C THR A 418 -4.91 -40.09 -16.57
N PHE A 419 -5.20 -41.31 -16.11
CA PHE A 419 -4.82 -42.53 -16.82
C PHE A 419 -5.51 -42.65 -18.19
N ALA A 420 -6.74 -42.15 -18.33
CA ALA A 420 -7.44 -42.10 -19.62
C ALA A 420 -6.76 -41.15 -20.62
N LYS A 421 -6.07 -40.11 -20.15
CA LYS A 421 -5.39 -39.08 -20.97
C LYS A 421 -3.98 -39.50 -21.46
N ARG A 422 -3.74 -40.79 -21.73
CA ARG A 422 -2.41 -41.34 -22.09
C ARG A 422 -1.64 -40.46 -23.08
N ARG A 423 -0.36 -40.23 -22.76
CA ARG A 423 0.61 -39.55 -23.64
C ARG A 423 0.70 -40.33 -24.94
N LYS A 424 0.24 -39.74 -26.06
CA LYS A 424 0.39 -40.36 -27.39
C LYS A 424 1.87 -40.57 -27.65
N THR A 425 2.25 -41.80 -28.01
CA THR A 425 3.60 -42.12 -28.48
C THR A 425 3.89 -41.21 -29.68
N LYS A 426 4.90 -40.33 -29.57
CA LYS A 426 5.46 -39.68 -30.75
C LYS A 426 6.05 -40.80 -31.60
N LYS A 427 5.43 -41.07 -32.76
CA LYS A 427 5.99 -41.95 -33.79
C LYS A 427 7.25 -41.33 -34.36
#